data_AF-A0A830D6C9-F1
#
_entry.id   AF-A0A830D6C9-F1
#
_cell.length_a   1.000
_cell.length_b   1.000
_cell.length_c   1.000
_cell.angle_alpha   90.00
_cell.angle_beta   90.00
_cell.angle_gamma   90.00
#
_symmetry.space_group_name_H-M   'P 1'
#
loop_
_entity.id
_entity.type
_entity.pdbx_description
1 polymer ?
#
loop_
_entity_poly.entity_id
_entity_poly.type
_entity_poly.pdbx_seq_one_letter_code
_entity_poly.pdbx_strand_id
1 'polypeptide(L)'
;MELIGTAPRRHKVTEAELQRRREEAFAALQRVEEKRKKGMCRCVDDKEYRGMVCVANTNRVGLDVDARNVDEALAQLTLPEDRHPERRIMAFFKAFKETQLERLKQEKPGLTLSHYEDAIFKLWKKSPDKLQANGGLSKLNQTSTQTRQQ
;
A
#
# COMPACT_ATOMS: atom_id res chain seq x y z
N MET A 1 -64.63 32.05 -36.80
CA MET A 1 -64.25 30.72 -37.35
C MET A 1 -63.37 30.06 -36.32
N GLU A 2 -63.94 29.17 -35.49
CA GLU A 2 -63.21 28.51 -34.41
C GLU A 2 -62.32 27.38 -34.91
N LEU A 3 -61.13 27.28 -34.33
CA LEU A 3 -60.09 26.31 -34.62
C LEU A 3 -60.47 24.95 -34.04
N ILE A 4 -60.62 23.95 -34.90
CA ILE A 4 -60.97 22.57 -34.51
C ILE A 4 -59.72 21.88 -33.95
N GLY A 5 -59.67 21.67 -32.63
CA GLY A 5 -58.63 20.88 -31.98
C GLY A 5 -58.71 19.40 -32.36
N THR A 6 -57.66 18.86 -32.99
CA THR A 6 -57.51 17.42 -33.25
C THR A 6 -57.06 16.70 -31.97
N ALA A 7 -57.88 15.78 -31.46
CA ALA A 7 -57.54 14.97 -30.30
C ALA A 7 -56.37 14.00 -30.59
N PRO A 8 -55.48 13.72 -29.60
CA PRO A 8 -54.34 12.83 -29.82
C PRO A 8 -54.80 11.40 -30.11
N ARG A 9 -54.30 10.82 -31.20
CA ARG A 9 -54.62 9.44 -31.57
C ARG A 9 -54.01 8.49 -30.54
N ARG A 10 -54.87 7.76 -29.82
CA ARG A 10 -54.46 6.71 -28.87
C ARG A 10 -53.75 5.60 -29.66
N HIS A 11 -52.45 5.42 -29.42
CA HIS A 11 -51.70 4.31 -30.01
C HIS A 11 -52.31 3.00 -29.54
N LYS A 12 -52.79 2.18 -30.47
CA LYS A 12 -53.33 0.87 -30.16
C LYS A 12 -52.15 -0.05 -29.87
N VAL A 13 -51.94 -0.37 -28.60
CA VAL A 13 -50.95 -1.37 -28.19
C VAL A 13 -51.47 -2.71 -28.67
N THR A 14 -50.66 -3.43 -29.42
CA THR A 14 -51.04 -4.77 -29.89
C THR A 14 -51.00 -5.76 -28.72
N GLU A 15 -51.81 -6.80 -28.77
CA GLU A 15 -51.87 -7.82 -27.71
C GLU A 15 -50.50 -8.45 -27.43
N ALA A 16 -49.69 -8.65 -28.47
CA ALA A 16 -48.32 -9.13 -28.37
C ALA A 16 -47.41 -8.19 -27.54
N GLU A 17 -47.59 -6.87 -27.66
CA GLU A 17 -46.81 -5.87 -26.93
C GLU A 17 -47.23 -5.77 -25.46
N LEU A 18 -48.54 -5.94 -25.19
CA LEU A 18 -49.06 -6.08 -23.82
C LEU A 18 -48.52 -7.34 -23.14
N GLN A 19 -48.44 -8.45 -23.86
CA GLN A 19 -47.90 -9.70 -23.34
C GLN A 19 -46.39 -9.57 -23.04
N ARG A 20 -45.60 -9.03 -23.97
CA ARG A 20 -44.16 -8.80 -23.76
C ARG A 20 -43.89 -7.93 -22.53
N ARG A 21 -44.67 -6.86 -22.35
CA ARG A 21 -44.53 -5.95 -21.20
C ARG A 21 -44.89 -6.63 -19.87
N ARG A 22 -45.88 -7.53 -19.87
CA ARG A 22 -46.25 -8.33 -18.69
C ARG A 22 -45.15 -9.34 -18.34
N GLU A 23 -44.59 -10.00 -19.34
CA GLU A 23 -43.48 -10.96 -19.17
C GLU A 23 -42.22 -10.27 -18.66
N GLU A 24 -41.86 -9.12 -19.22
CA GLU A 24 -40.73 -8.29 -18.75
C GLU A 24 -40.93 -7.82 -17.30
N ALA A 25 -42.14 -7.35 -16.96
CA ALA A 25 -42.48 -6.93 -15.61
C ALA A 25 -42.45 -8.10 -14.61
N PHE A 26 -42.96 -9.26 -15.01
CA PHE A 26 -42.92 -10.47 -14.21
C PHE A 26 -41.48 -10.95 -13.98
N ALA A 27 -40.66 -10.98 -15.03
CA ALA A 27 -39.24 -11.31 -14.93
C ALA A 27 -38.46 -10.31 -14.06
N ALA A 28 -38.79 -9.02 -14.11
CA ALA A 28 -38.19 -8.01 -13.26
C ALA A 28 -38.53 -8.23 -11.78
N LEU A 29 -39.80 -8.53 -11.46
CA LEU A 29 -40.23 -8.86 -10.09
C LEU A 29 -39.54 -10.13 -9.58
N GLN A 30 -39.42 -11.17 -10.41
CA GLN A 30 -38.70 -12.38 -10.06
C GLN A 30 -37.22 -12.11 -9.73
N ARG A 31 -36.52 -11.31 -10.54
CA ARG A 31 -35.12 -10.93 -10.27
C ARG A 31 -34.95 -10.15 -8.98
N VAL A 32 -35.90 -9.26 -8.65
CA VAL A 32 -35.88 -8.50 -7.39
C VAL A 32 -36.11 -9.44 -6.20
N GLU A 33 -37.08 -10.35 -6.30
CA GLU A 33 -37.38 -11.32 -5.26
C GLU A 33 -36.24 -12.32 -5.04
N GLU A 34 -35.59 -12.79 -6.10
CA GLU A 34 -34.39 -13.62 -6.02
C GLU A 34 -33.24 -12.91 -5.33
N LYS A 35 -32.99 -11.64 -5.64
CA LYS A 35 -31.98 -10.83 -4.93
C LYS A 35 -32.35 -10.67 -3.45
N ARG A 36 -33.63 -10.45 -3.13
CA ARG A 36 -34.12 -10.33 -1.76
C ARG A 36 -33.96 -11.65 -0.99
N LYS A 37 -34.29 -12.78 -1.61
CA LYS A 37 -34.09 -14.13 -1.04
C LYS A 37 -32.61 -14.47 -0.87
N LYS A 38 -31.77 -14.16 -1.85
CA LYS A 38 -30.30 -14.31 -1.77
C LYS A 38 -29.66 -13.40 -0.72
N GLY A 39 -30.25 -12.24 -0.43
CA GLY A 39 -29.82 -11.39 0.68
C GLY A 39 -30.32 -11.88 2.05
N MET A 40 -31.50 -12.51 2.10
CA MET A 40 -32.10 -13.03 3.32
C MET A 40 -31.51 -14.37 3.76
N CYS A 41 -31.24 -15.26 2.80
CA CYS A 41 -30.47 -16.46 3.05
C CYS A 41 -28.99 -16.06 3.00
N ARG A 42 -28.22 -16.32 4.06
CA ARG A 42 -26.77 -16.07 4.08
C ARG A 42 -26.03 -17.14 3.27
N CYS A 43 -26.55 -17.49 2.09
CA CYS A 43 -26.01 -18.51 1.21
C CYS A 43 -25.23 -17.82 0.10
N VAL A 44 -24.02 -18.31 -0.13
CA VAL A 44 -23.21 -17.95 -1.29
C VAL A 44 -23.46 -19.00 -2.37
N ASP A 45 -23.47 -18.60 -3.64
CA ASP A 45 -23.58 -19.54 -4.77
C ASP A 45 -22.36 -20.47 -4.81
N ASP A 46 -22.53 -21.74 -5.21
CA ASP A 46 -21.45 -22.73 -5.25
C ASP A 46 -20.23 -22.26 -6.04
N LYS A 47 -20.44 -21.48 -7.11
CA LYS A 47 -19.36 -20.91 -7.92
C LYS A 47 -18.56 -19.86 -7.15
N GLU A 48 -19.25 -19.01 -6.40
CA GLU A 48 -18.66 -17.94 -5.62
C GLU A 48 -17.92 -18.50 -4.40
N TYR A 49 -18.50 -19.50 -3.72
CA TYR A 49 -17.87 -20.21 -2.60
C TYR A 49 -16.57 -20.91 -3.04
N ARG A 50 -16.59 -21.61 -4.18
CA ARG A 50 -15.39 -22.23 -4.76
C ARG A 50 -14.28 -21.21 -5.01
N GLY A 51 -14.62 -20.01 -5.50
CA GLY A 51 -13.65 -18.94 -5.70
C GLY A 51 -13.01 -18.42 -4.40
N MET A 52 -13.80 -18.36 -3.32
CA MET A 52 -13.28 -17.94 -2.00
C MET A 52 -12.40 -19.00 -1.35
N VAL A 53 -12.76 -20.27 -1.47
CA VAL A 53 -12.08 -21.37 -0.74
C VAL A 53 -10.92 -21.95 -1.54
N CYS A 54 -11.04 -22.09 -2.86
CA CYS A 54 -10.00 -22.67 -3.71
C CYS A 54 -8.93 -21.65 -4.13
N VAL A 55 -8.53 -20.78 -3.21
CA VAL A 55 -7.37 -19.90 -3.39
C VAL A 55 -6.11 -20.71 -3.15
N ALA A 56 -5.16 -20.65 -4.09
CA ALA A 56 -3.90 -21.38 -3.98
C ALA A 56 -3.09 -20.88 -2.76
N ASN A 57 -2.69 -21.80 -1.88
CA ASN A 57 -1.79 -21.49 -0.78
C ASN A 57 -0.35 -21.34 -1.30
N THR A 58 0.09 -20.10 -1.45
CA THR A 58 1.44 -19.76 -1.93
C THR A 58 2.51 -19.78 -0.84
N ASN A 59 2.16 -20.06 0.43
CA ASN A 59 3.12 -19.98 1.55
C ASN A 59 4.26 -21.01 1.45
N ARG A 60 4.12 -22.04 0.61
CA ARG A 60 5.17 -23.06 0.34
C ARG A 60 5.72 -23.00 -1.08
N VAL A 61 5.21 -22.11 -1.92
CA VAL A 61 5.62 -22.03 -3.33
C VAL A 61 6.93 -21.25 -3.40
N GLY A 62 8.03 -21.92 -3.76
CA GLY A 62 9.35 -21.31 -3.94
C GLY A 62 10.18 -21.15 -2.66
N LEU A 63 9.75 -21.72 -1.54
CA LEU A 63 10.49 -21.76 -0.27
C LEU A 63 10.96 -23.19 0.01
N ASP A 64 12.08 -23.59 -0.60
CA ASP A 64 12.85 -24.78 -0.22
C ASP A 64 13.75 -24.43 0.99
N VAL A 65 13.11 -23.95 2.06
CA VAL A 65 13.79 -23.53 3.30
C VAL A 65 13.84 -24.73 4.24
N ASP A 66 14.90 -25.54 4.13
CA ASP A 66 15.24 -26.57 5.12
C ASP A 66 16.27 -26.00 6.10
N ALA A 67 15.78 -25.40 7.18
CA ALA A 67 16.61 -24.93 8.28
C ALA A 67 16.40 -25.85 9.50
N ARG A 68 17.48 -26.42 10.02
CA ARG A 68 17.44 -27.36 11.16
C ARG A 68 17.85 -26.71 12.48
N ASN A 69 18.34 -25.48 12.44
CA ASN A 69 18.74 -24.68 13.58
C ASN A 69 18.36 -23.19 13.38
N VAL A 70 18.41 -22.43 14.48
CA VAL A 70 17.94 -21.03 14.52
C VAL A 70 18.75 -20.12 13.60
N ASP A 71 20.06 -20.35 13.53
CA ASP A 71 20.98 -19.54 12.71
C ASP A 71 20.77 -19.79 11.21
N GLU A 72 20.55 -21.03 10.78
CA GLU A 72 20.17 -21.34 9.39
C GLU A 72 18.84 -20.68 9.01
N ALA A 73 17.87 -20.68 9.92
CA ALA A 73 16.58 -20.02 9.67
C ALA A 73 16.75 -18.50 9.51
N LEU A 74 17.59 -17.87 10.35
CA LEU A 74 17.89 -16.45 10.26
C LEU A 74 18.64 -16.07 8.98
N ALA A 75 19.56 -16.92 8.52
CA ALA A 75 20.34 -16.70 7.30
C ALA A 75 19.48 -16.79 6.03
N GLN A 76 18.47 -17.68 6.02
CA GLN A 76 17.55 -17.84 4.89
C GLN A 76 16.49 -16.74 4.83
N LEU A 77 16.28 -16.01 5.93
CA LEU A 77 15.47 -14.79 5.97
C LEU A 77 16.24 -13.63 5.32
N THR A 78 16.21 -13.54 3.99
CA THR A 78 16.72 -12.35 3.28
C THR A 78 15.71 -11.22 3.41
N LEU A 79 15.98 -10.27 4.30
CA LEU A 79 15.26 -9.00 4.34
C LEU A 79 15.67 -8.17 3.11
N PRO A 80 14.72 -7.54 2.40
CA PRO A 80 15.06 -6.66 1.30
C PRO A 80 15.98 -5.54 1.82
N GLU A 81 17.12 -5.37 1.14
CA GLU A 81 18.11 -4.35 1.49
C GLU A 81 17.42 -2.98 1.56
N ASP A 82 17.61 -2.25 2.67
CA ASP A 82 16.81 -1.08 2.98
C ASP A 82 17.17 0.09 2.04
N ARG A 83 16.39 0.21 0.96
CA ARG A 83 16.56 1.25 -0.07
C ARG A 83 16.23 2.66 0.41
N HIS A 84 15.83 2.85 1.67
CA HIS A 84 15.45 4.16 2.20
C HIS A 84 16.67 4.91 2.73
N PRO A 85 17.04 6.07 2.13
CA PRO A 85 18.15 6.87 2.62
C PRO A 85 17.92 7.36 4.06
N GLU A 86 16.68 7.63 4.45
CA GLU A 86 16.32 8.01 5.82
C GLU A 86 16.68 6.92 6.84
N ARG A 87 16.40 5.65 6.53
CA ARG A 87 16.69 4.52 7.44
C ARG A 87 18.17 4.23 7.52
N ARG A 88 18.91 4.43 6.42
CA ARG A 88 20.39 4.36 6.42
C ARG A 88 20.99 5.42 7.34
N ILE A 89 20.58 6.68 7.22
CA ILE A 89 21.07 7.78 8.06
C ILE A 89 20.80 7.50 9.54
N MET A 90 19.63 6.96 9.88
CA MET A 90 19.29 6.58 11.26
C MET A 90 20.15 5.42 11.77
N ALA A 91 20.44 4.42 10.94
CA ALA A 91 21.33 3.31 11.30
C ALA A 91 22.77 3.79 11.55
N PHE A 92 23.31 4.63 10.67
CA PHE A 92 24.63 5.25 10.86
C PHE A 92 24.67 6.15 12.11
N PHE A 93 23.63 6.97 12.33
CA PHE A 93 23.54 7.80 13.53
C PHE A 93 23.48 6.96 14.80
N LYS A 94 22.75 5.83 14.80
CA LYS A 94 22.68 4.91 15.93
C LYS A 94 24.06 4.30 16.24
N ALA A 95 24.77 3.80 15.24
CA ALA A 95 26.13 3.24 15.42
C ALA A 95 27.12 4.31 15.93
N PHE A 96 27.03 5.54 15.41
CA PHE A 96 27.82 6.67 15.87
C PHE A 96 27.49 7.04 17.32
N LYS A 97 26.19 7.07 17.67
CA LYS A 97 25.72 7.38 19.02
C LYS A 97 26.28 6.39 20.04
N GLU A 98 26.23 5.09 19.77
CA GLU A 98 26.73 4.07 20.69
C GLU A 98 28.25 4.21 20.93
N THR A 99 29.04 4.46 19.87
CA THR A 99 30.49 4.65 19.97
C THR A 99 30.88 5.92 20.74
N GLN A 100 30.19 7.04 20.47
CA GLN A 100 30.49 8.32 21.11
C GLN A 100 29.96 8.41 22.54
N LEU A 101 28.84 7.74 22.84
CA LEU A 101 28.27 7.68 24.18
C LEU A 101 29.23 6.99 25.15
N GLU A 102 29.92 5.93 24.72
CA GLU A 102 30.90 5.24 25.55
C GLU A 102 32.10 6.16 25.88
N ARG A 103 32.64 6.87 24.88
CA ARG A 103 33.74 7.83 25.09
C ARG A 103 33.34 8.98 26.03
N LEU A 104 32.18 9.57 25.80
CA LEU A 104 31.72 10.72 26.59
C LEU A 104 31.34 10.34 28.03
N LYS A 105 30.83 9.12 28.24
CA LYS A 105 30.59 8.57 29.58
C LYS A 105 31.89 8.41 30.36
N GLN A 106 32.97 8.00 29.70
CA GLN A 106 34.29 7.86 30.34
C GLN A 106 34.91 9.21 30.68
N GLU A 107 34.75 10.23 29.83
CA GLU A 107 35.33 11.55 30.09
C GLU A 107 34.59 12.38 31.15
N LYS A 108 33.25 12.26 31.25
CA LYS A 108 32.45 13.11 32.16
C LYS A 108 31.33 12.36 32.90
N PRO A 109 31.65 11.36 33.73
CA PRO A 109 30.61 10.67 34.50
C PRO A 109 29.83 11.68 35.37
N GLY A 110 28.52 11.79 35.16
CA GLY A 110 27.64 12.70 35.91
C GLY A 110 26.72 13.58 35.06
N LEU A 111 26.86 13.58 33.75
CA LEU A 111 25.97 14.30 32.85
C LEU A 111 24.73 13.47 32.46
N THR A 112 23.56 14.11 32.34
CA THR A 112 22.30 13.44 31.93
C THR A 112 22.41 12.92 30.50
N LEU A 113 21.81 11.74 30.23
CA LEU A 113 21.80 11.10 28.90
C LEU A 113 21.40 12.06 27.76
N SER A 114 20.37 12.89 27.97
CA SER A 114 19.92 13.88 26.98
C SER A 114 21.02 14.87 26.57
N HIS A 115 21.90 15.28 27.49
CA HIS A 115 22.96 16.24 27.19
C HIS A 115 24.11 15.59 26.40
N TYR A 116 24.36 14.29 26.61
CA TYR A 116 25.24 13.52 25.73
C TYR A 116 24.65 13.37 24.34
N GLU A 117 23.35 13.08 24.24
CA GLU A 117 22.67 12.97 22.95
C GLU A 117 22.74 14.27 22.14
N ASP A 118 22.56 15.43 22.78
CA ASP A 118 22.72 16.73 22.14
C ASP A 118 24.17 17.00 21.69
N ALA A 119 25.16 16.62 22.51
CA ALA A 119 26.57 16.75 22.16
C ALA A 119 26.96 15.85 20.99
N ILE A 120 26.50 14.59 21.00
CA ILE A 120 26.70 13.61 19.93
C ILE A 120 26.02 14.10 18.65
N PHE A 121 24.80 14.64 18.73
CA PHE A 121 24.08 15.17 17.58
C PHE A 121 24.79 16.38 16.97
N LYS A 122 25.38 17.27 17.79
CA LYS A 122 26.22 18.39 17.31
C LYS A 122 27.48 17.88 16.60
N LEU A 123 28.16 16.88 17.16
CA LEU A 123 29.34 16.27 16.56
C LEU A 123 29.01 15.56 15.24
N TRP A 124 27.85 14.90 15.19
CA TRP A 124 27.34 14.23 14.00
C TRP A 124 27.02 15.22 12.88
N LYS A 125 26.39 16.37 13.18
CA LYS A 125 26.15 17.44 12.20
C LYS A 125 27.44 18.00 11.59
N LYS A 126 28.55 17.97 12.32
CA LYS A 126 29.85 18.45 11.87
C LYS A 126 30.64 17.40 11.08
N SER A 127 30.30 16.12 11.22
CA SER A 127 31.04 15.01 10.63
C SER A 127 30.72 14.85 9.13
N PRO A 128 31.74 14.67 8.26
CA PRO A 128 31.54 14.47 6.82
C PRO A 128 30.81 13.16 6.48
N ASP A 129 30.70 12.25 7.45
CA ASP A 129 30.05 10.94 7.35
C ASP A 129 28.57 11.00 6.95
N LYS A 130 27.88 12.10 7.30
CA LYS A 130 26.49 12.39 6.87
C LYS A 130 26.33 12.39 5.34
N LEU A 131 27.36 12.78 4.58
CA LEU A 131 27.32 12.78 3.11
C LEU A 131 27.43 11.37 2.52
N GLN A 132 28.18 10.47 3.16
CA GLN A 132 28.36 9.10 2.68
C GLN A 132 27.12 8.24 2.92
N ALA A 133 26.43 8.45 4.05
CA ALA A 133 25.16 7.79 4.37
C ALA A 133 24.01 8.14 3.39
N ASN A 134 24.04 9.33 2.79
CA ASN A 134 23.02 9.83 1.84
C ASN A 134 23.27 9.48 0.37
N GLY A 135 24.34 8.73 0.05
CA GLY A 135 24.63 8.36 -1.34
C GLY A 135 24.92 9.54 -2.27
N GLY A 136 25.69 10.55 -1.82
CA GLY A 136 26.34 11.49 -2.74
C GLY A 136 25.45 12.45 -3.53
N LEU A 137 24.22 12.73 -3.07
CA LEU A 137 23.25 13.63 -3.75
C LEU A 137 23.68 15.10 -3.87
N SER A 138 24.84 15.52 -3.34
CA SER A 138 25.30 16.92 -3.42
C SER A 138 26.08 17.26 -4.70
N LYS A 139 26.46 16.28 -5.54
CA LYS A 139 27.21 16.57 -6.79
C LYS A 139 26.34 16.90 -8.01
N LEU A 140 25.02 16.69 -7.93
CA LEU A 140 24.11 16.88 -9.07
C LEU A 140 23.58 18.32 -9.24
N ASN A 141 23.73 19.18 -8.23
CA ASN A 141 23.25 20.56 -8.29
C ASN A 141 24.35 21.60 -8.60
N GLN A 142 25.60 21.15 -8.83
CA GLN A 142 26.74 22.03 -9.12
C GLN A 142 27.15 22.03 -10.60
N THR A 143 26.72 21.05 -11.40
CA THR A 143 27.11 20.95 -12.81
C THR A 143 26.19 21.72 -13.76
N SER A 144 25.01 22.20 -13.34
CA SER A 144 24.09 22.92 -14.25
C SER A 144 24.41 24.41 -14.42
N THR A 145 25.18 25.02 -13.52
CA THR A 145 25.58 26.43 -13.65
C THR A 145 26.77 26.63 -14.59
N GLN A 146 27.49 25.57 -14.97
CA GLN A 146 28.71 25.70 -15.78
C GLN A 146 28.46 25.59 -17.31
N THR A 147 27.28 25.14 -17.75
CA THR A 147 26.94 25.04 -19.19
C THR A 147 26.22 26.29 -19.74
N ARG A 148 25.96 27.32 -18.93
CA ARG A 148 25.32 28.57 -19.41
C ARG A 148 26.32 29.65 -19.87
N GLN A 149 27.61 29.34 -19.93
CA GLN A 149 28.65 30.26 -20.39
C GLN A 149 29.59 29.60 -21.40
N GLN A 150 29.04 28.96 -22.42
CA GLN A 150 29.67 28.82 -23.74
C GLN A 150 28.63 29.01 -24.82
#